data_AF-A0A2S9QRZ3-F1
#
_entry.id   AF-A0A2S9QRZ3-F1
#
_cell.length_a   1.000
_cell.length_b   1.000
_cell.length_c   1.000
_cell.angle_alpha   90.00
_cell.angle_beta   90.00
_cell.angle_gamma   90.00
#
_symmetry.space_group_name_H-M   'P 1'
#
loop_
_entity.id
_entity.type
_entity.pdbx_description
1 polymer ?
#
loop_
_entity_poly.entity_id
_entity_poly.type
_entity_poly.pdbx_seq_one_letter_code
_entity_poly.pdbx_strand_id
1 'polypeptide(L)'
;MTVLARRIGLDLRSLRPYARQGLFALVIIFLPVLVSPEHDTSGMVFAAVVLAAAIGPQYLFSNDERGRLDTLYAALGVPRARTVWGRYASCLLLVIGLAAVALLLSWGLAEILGSSLDLELLGPLAVGGIALAGLVMCVQLPVFFAVGFTRARPITFLALALVVAAFLAPALLSPELAAAALEWVAGASAGILMLLALLVLAVAVAGSAAVSVRLYARRDL
;
A
#
# COMPACT_ATOMS: atom_id res chain seq x y z
N MET A 1 -17.31 1.70 22.31
CA MET A 1 -16.37 1.80 21.17
C MET A 1 -14.95 1.65 21.69
N THR A 2 -14.19 0.67 21.20
CA THR A 2 -12.86 0.32 21.71
C THR A 2 -11.83 1.42 21.40
N VAL A 3 -10.82 1.56 22.26
CA VAL A 3 -9.73 2.57 22.13
C VAL A 3 -9.06 2.53 20.75
N LEU A 4 -8.97 1.34 20.13
CA LEU A 4 -8.45 1.14 18.79
C LEU A 4 -9.27 1.88 17.71
N ALA A 5 -10.60 1.81 17.78
CA ALA A 5 -11.47 2.42 16.77
C ALA A 5 -11.40 3.95 16.80
N ARG A 6 -11.26 4.56 18.00
CA ARG A 6 -11.08 6.01 18.12
C ARG A 6 -9.75 6.48 17.55
N ARG A 7 -8.66 5.72 17.76
CA ARG A 7 -7.34 6.03 17.19
C ARG A 7 -7.36 5.97 15.67
N ILE A 8 -7.92 4.89 15.10
CA ILE A 8 -8.06 4.75 13.65
C ILE A 8 -8.92 5.89 13.07
N GLY A 9 -10.02 6.26 13.74
CA GLY A 9 -10.87 7.37 13.29
C GLY A 9 -10.16 8.73 13.30
N LEU A 10 -9.28 8.98 14.27
CA LEU A 10 -8.46 10.21 14.32
C LEU A 10 -7.40 10.21 13.22
N ASP A 11 -6.70 9.08 13.01
CA ASP A 11 -5.75 8.91 11.92
C ASP A 11 -6.44 9.19 10.56
N LEU A 12 -7.62 8.61 10.33
CA LEU A 12 -8.40 8.83 9.11
C LEU A 12 -8.84 10.28 8.92
N ARG A 13 -9.22 10.98 10.00
CA ARG A 13 -9.57 12.41 9.93
C ARG A 13 -8.34 13.29 9.66
N SER A 14 -7.17 12.92 10.19
CA SER A 14 -5.90 13.62 9.95
C SER A 14 -5.46 13.53 8.48
N LEU A 15 -5.97 12.54 7.74
CA LEU A 15 -5.68 12.34 6.32
C LEU A 15 -6.55 13.20 5.40
N ARG A 16 -7.52 13.97 5.92
CA ARG A 16 -8.42 14.81 5.10
C ARG A 16 -7.71 15.85 4.21
N PRO A 17 -6.64 16.55 4.65
CA PRO A 17 -5.83 17.40 3.78
C PRO A 17 -5.10 16.60 2.68
N TYR A 18 -4.75 15.35 2.99
CA TYR A 18 -4.06 14.43 2.10
C TYR A 18 -4.97 13.72 1.11
N ALA A 19 -6.26 13.55 1.43
CA ALA A 19 -7.24 13.04 0.49
C ALA A 19 -7.26 13.90 -0.79
N ARG A 20 -7.01 15.21 -0.68
CA ARG A 20 -6.86 16.10 -1.85
C ARG A 20 -5.60 15.79 -2.66
N GLN A 21 -4.47 15.51 -2.02
CA GLN A 21 -3.22 15.14 -2.71
C GLN A 21 -3.30 13.75 -3.33
N GLY A 22 -3.89 12.78 -2.63
CA GLY A 22 -4.18 11.45 -3.14
C GLY A 22 -5.15 11.49 -4.33
N LEU A 23 -6.15 12.36 -4.27
CA LEU A 23 -7.06 12.61 -5.40
C LEU A 23 -6.30 13.19 -6.61
N PHE A 24 -5.40 14.16 -6.40
CA PHE A 24 -4.55 14.70 -7.47
C PHE A 24 -3.66 13.63 -8.10
N ALA A 25 -3.03 12.78 -7.29
CA ALA A 25 -2.23 11.67 -7.77
C ALA A 25 -3.07 10.67 -8.58
N LEU A 26 -4.29 10.35 -8.12
CA LEU A 26 -5.24 9.54 -8.87
C LEU A 26 -5.58 10.19 -10.22
N VAL A 27 -5.90 11.47 -10.26
CA VAL A 27 -6.19 12.18 -11.52
C VAL A 27 -5.02 12.06 -12.51
N ILE A 28 -3.78 12.24 -12.04
CA ILE A 28 -2.59 12.09 -12.89
C ILE A 28 -2.44 10.66 -13.42
N ILE A 29 -2.70 9.64 -12.59
CA ILE A 29 -2.58 8.23 -12.98
C ILE A 29 -3.64 7.83 -14.02
N PHE A 30 -4.83 8.43 -13.95
CA PHE A 30 -5.91 8.15 -14.90
C PHE A 30 -5.87 9.03 -16.16
N LEU A 31 -5.07 10.10 -16.18
CA LEU A 31 -4.94 10.99 -17.33
C LEU A 31 -4.51 10.29 -18.64
N PRO A 32 -3.57 9.31 -18.63
CA PRO A 32 -3.20 8.55 -19.83
C PRO A 32 -4.37 7.78 -20.46
N VAL A 33 -5.38 7.37 -19.69
CA VAL A 33 -6.57 6.67 -20.20
C VAL A 33 -7.32 7.54 -21.21
N LEU A 34 -7.38 8.85 -20.97
CA LEU A 34 -8.07 9.81 -21.84
C LEU A 34 -7.37 10.04 -23.18
N VAL A 35 -6.09 9.67 -23.27
CA VAL A 35 -5.26 9.85 -24.47
C VAL A 35 -5.05 8.53 -25.21
N SER A 36 -5.28 7.40 -24.53
CA SER A 36 -5.04 6.07 -25.07
C SER A 36 -6.16 5.65 -26.02
N PRO A 37 -5.87 5.20 -27.26
CA PRO A 37 -6.90 4.83 -28.25
C PRO A 37 -7.87 3.76 -27.75
N GLU A 38 -7.37 2.82 -26.96
CA GLU A 38 -8.11 1.67 -26.43
C GLU A 38 -8.90 2.01 -25.16
N HIS A 39 -8.64 3.17 -24.53
CA HIS A 39 -9.27 3.62 -23.29
C HIS A 39 -9.34 2.55 -22.18
N ASP A 40 -8.39 1.60 -22.16
CA ASP A 40 -8.34 0.56 -21.14
C ASP A 40 -8.02 1.18 -19.79
N THR A 41 -8.94 0.95 -18.85
CA THR A 41 -8.91 1.54 -17.52
C THR A 41 -8.51 0.50 -16.46
N SER A 42 -8.47 -0.79 -16.83
CA SER A 42 -8.24 -1.91 -15.90
C SER A 42 -6.88 -1.82 -15.19
N GLY A 43 -5.79 -1.68 -15.96
CA GLY A 43 -4.42 -1.59 -15.43
C GLY A 43 -4.16 -0.35 -14.56
N MET A 44 -4.98 0.71 -14.70
CA MET A 44 -4.81 1.94 -13.92
C MET A 44 -5.26 1.78 -12.47
N VAL A 45 -6.17 0.85 -12.17
CA VAL A 45 -6.51 0.47 -10.79
C VAL A 45 -5.27 -0.01 -10.06
N PHE A 46 -4.52 -0.93 -10.69
CA PHE A 46 -3.31 -1.49 -10.10
C PHE A 46 -2.26 -0.39 -9.86
N ALA A 47 -1.98 0.42 -10.89
CA ALA A 47 -1.02 1.52 -10.79
C ALA A 47 -1.40 2.54 -9.70
N ALA A 48 -2.68 2.91 -9.64
CA ALA A 48 -3.24 3.83 -8.65
C ALA A 48 -3.02 3.33 -7.21
N VAL A 49 -3.33 2.07 -6.94
CA VAL A 49 -3.22 1.48 -5.60
C VAL A 49 -1.77 1.41 -5.16
N VAL A 50 -0.87 0.99 -6.05
CA VAL A 50 0.56 0.84 -5.74
C VAL A 50 1.22 2.20 -5.46
N LEU A 51 0.97 3.20 -6.31
CA LEU A 51 1.50 4.56 -6.11
C LEU A 51 0.95 5.21 -4.85
N ALA A 52 -0.34 5.07 -4.59
CA ALA A 52 -0.97 5.63 -3.39
C ALA A 52 -0.37 5.03 -2.10
N ALA A 53 -0.03 3.74 -2.12
CA ALA A 53 0.62 3.06 -1.01
C ALA A 53 2.09 3.43 -0.80
N ALA A 54 2.79 3.88 -1.85
CA ALA A 54 4.17 4.36 -1.70
C ALA A 54 4.24 5.67 -0.91
N ILE A 55 3.20 6.49 -0.97
CA ILE A 55 3.18 7.85 -0.42
C ILE A 55 2.35 7.93 0.88
N GLY A 56 1.25 7.19 1.00
CA GLY A 56 0.34 7.23 2.15
C GLY A 56 1.01 7.03 3.53
N PRO A 57 1.74 5.92 3.76
CA PRO A 57 2.41 5.61 5.03
C PRO A 57 3.40 6.70 5.47
N GLN A 58 4.11 7.31 4.52
CA GLN A 58 5.05 8.40 4.79
C GLN A 58 4.38 9.56 5.53
N TYR A 59 3.12 9.86 5.19
CA TYR A 59 2.40 10.98 5.80
C TYR A 59 1.88 10.69 7.20
N LEU A 60 1.44 9.46 7.51
CA LEU A 60 1.06 9.13 8.88
C LEU A 60 2.24 9.28 9.83
N PHE A 61 3.41 8.82 9.42
CA PHE A 61 4.63 8.96 10.22
C PHE A 61 5.14 10.40 10.29
N SER A 62 5.00 11.18 9.21
CA SER A 62 5.31 12.62 9.22
C SER A 62 4.43 13.40 10.20
N ASN A 63 3.12 13.09 10.25
CA ASN A 63 2.20 13.71 11.18
C ASN A 63 2.46 13.29 12.64
N ASP A 64 2.80 12.02 12.89
CA ASP A 64 3.19 11.56 14.22
C ASP A 64 4.43 12.29 14.75
N GLU A 65 5.47 12.42 13.91
CA GLU A 65 6.73 13.05 14.30
C GLU A 65 6.53 14.55 14.56
N ARG A 66 5.73 15.24 13.73
CA ARG A 66 5.33 16.65 13.95
C ARG A 66 4.50 16.85 15.21
N GLY A 67 3.63 15.90 15.53
CA GLY A 67 2.76 15.95 16.72
C GLY A 67 3.41 15.42 18.00
N ARG A 68 4.65 14.91 17.94
CA ARG A 68 5.31 14.14 19.02
C ARG A 68 4.41 13.05 19.61
N LEU A 69 3.58 12.44 18.76
CA LEU A 69 2.56 11.47 19.19
C LEU A 69 3.19 10.22 19.80
N ASP A 70 4.39 9.84 19.37
CA ASP A 70 5.17 8.76 19.97
C ASP A 70 5.52 9.04 21.44
N THR A 71 5.92 10.27 21.75
CA THR A 71 6.21 10.71 23.12
C THR A 71 4.94 10.77 23.97
N LEU A 72 3.82 11.21 23.38
CA LEU A 72 2.52 11.23 24.04
C LEU A 72 2.01 9.83 24.35
N TYR A 73 2.06 8.89 23.39
CA TYR A 73 1.64 7.51 23.59
C TYR A 73 2.54 6.77 24.60
N ALA A 74 3.84 7.09 24.63
CA ALA A 74 4.76 6.61 25.65
C ALA A 74 4.40 7.15 27.04
N ALA A 75 4.08 8.45 27.16
CA ALA A 75 3.62 9.05 28.42
C ALA A 75 2.28 8.47 28.90
N LEU A 76 1.42 8.04 27.98
CA LEU A 76 0.14 7.36 28.27
C LEU A 76 0.29 5.85 28.55
N GLY A 77 1.51 5.30 28.55
CA GLY A 77 1.77 3.90 28.86
C GLY A 77 1.23 2.91 27.82
N VAL A 78 1.02 3.34 26.56
CA VAL A 78 0.54 2.44 25.51
C VAL A 78 1.66 1.45 25.13
N PRO A 79 1.40 0.13 25.14
CA PRO A 79 2.44 -0.84 24.80
C PRO A 79 2.88 -0.67 23.35
N ARG A 80 4.21 -0.68 23.15
CA ARG A 80 4.87 -0.49 21.85
C ARG A 80 4.28 -1.39 20.75
N ALA A 81 3.94 -2.64 21.08
CA ALA A 81 3.29 -3.57 20.17
C ALA A 81 1.93 -3.07 19.65
N ARG A 82 1.08 -2.47 20.49
CA ARG A 82 -0.22 -1.92 20.06
C ARG A 82 -0.04 -0.72 19.14
N THR A 83 1.00 0.09 19.35
CA THR A 83 1.33 1.20 18.45
C THR A 83 1.74 0.71 17.07
N VAL A 84 2.59 -0.33 17.00
CA VAL A 84 2.98 -0.94 15.73
C VAL A 84 1.78 -1.53 15.00
N TRP A 85 1.03 -2.42 15.64
CA TRP A 85 -0.13 -3.07 15.01
C TRP A 85 -1.21 -2.07 14.59
N GLY A 86 -1.47 -1.05 15.40
CA GLY A 86 -2.38 0.04 15.03
C GLY A 86 -1.94 0.77 13.77
N ARG A 87 -0.64 0.99 13.60
CA ARG A 87 -0.09 1.68 12.42
C ARG A 87 -0.17 0.82 11.16
N TYR A 88 0.17 -0.47 11.24
CA TYR A 88 -0.03 -1.40 10.12
C TYR A 88 -1.51 -1.46 9.70
N ALA A 89 -2.43 -1.53 10.66
CA ALA A 89 -3.87 -1.52 10.39
C ALA A 89 -4.32 -0.21 9.72
N SER A 90 -3.91 0.96 10.24
CA SER A 90 -4.24 2.26 9.64
C SER A 90 -3.72 2.36 8.20
N CYS A 91 -2.50 1.90 7.92
CA CYS A 91 -1.91 1.90 6.59
C CYS A 91 -2.64 0.94 5.63
N LEU A 92 -2.96 -0.28 6.06
CA LEU A 92 -3.74 -1.24 5.25
C LEU A 92 -5.15 -0.71 4.93
N LEU A 93 -5.85 -0.13 5.91
CA LEU A 93 -7.17 0.48 5.70
C LEU A 93 -7.11 1.62 4.68
N LEU A 94 -6.03 2.40 4.70
CA LEU A 94 -5.79 3.45 3.71
C LEU A 94 -5.63 2.88 2.30
N VAL A 95 -4.81 1.86 2.14
CA VAL A 95 -4.58 1.19 0.85
C VAL A 95 -5.88 0.59 0.32
N ILE A 96 -6.65 -0.08 1.18
CA ILE A 96 -7.97 -0.64 0.82
C ILE A 96 -8.94 0.49 0.40
N GLY A 97 -8.98 1.59 1.15
CA GLY A 97 -9.82 2.74 0.83
C GLY A 97 -9.46 3.38 -0.51
N LEU A 98 -8.16 3.50 -0.81
CA LEU A 98 -7.67 4.04 -2.08
C LEU A 98 -7.95 3.08 -3.24
N ALA A 99 -7.85 1.77 -3.02
CA ALA A 99 -8.26 0.76 -4.01
C ALA A 99 -9.75 0.86 -4.32
N ALA A 100 -10.60 1.05 -3.31
CA ALA A 100 -12.03 1.27 -3.55
C ALA A 100 -12.29 2.54 -4.38
N VAL A 101 -11.59 3.64 -4.09
CA VAL A 101 -11.71 4.87 -4.89
C VAL A 101 -11.20 4.67 -6.32
N ALA A 102 -10.08 3.99 -6.52
CA ALA A 102 -9.53 3.70 -7.85
C ALA A 102 -10.49 2.82 -8.68
N LEU A 103 -11.14 1.83 -8.05
CA LEU A 103 -12.18 1.01 -8.68
C LEU A 103 -13.39 1.86 -9.10
N LEU A 104 -13.87 2.74 -8.22
CA LEU A 104 -14.99 3.64 -8.54
C LEU A 104 -14.67 4.60 -9.69
N LEU A 105 -13.45 5.14 -9.70
CA LEU A 105 -12.97 6.00 -10.79
C LEU A 105 -12.88 5.23 -12.11
N SER A 106 -12.40 3.98 -12.05
CA SER A 106 -12.29 3.14 -13.25
C SER A 106 -13.65 2.81 -13.81
N TRP A 107 -14.60 2.46 -12.94
CA TRP A 107 -15.99 2.25 -13.31
C TRP A 107 -16.62 3.49 -13.94
N GLY A 108 -16.51 4.66 -13.28
CA GLY A 108 -17.08 5.90 -13.78
C GLY A 108 -16.47 6.36 -15.12
N LEU A 109 -15.16 6.19 -15.30
CA LEU A 109 -14.50 6.56 -16.55
C LEU A 109 -14.92 5.66 -17.71
N ALA A 110 -15.07 4.36 -17.48
CA ALA A 110 -15.51 3.45 -18.53
C ALA A 110 -16.95 3.75 -19.00
N GLU A 111 -17.84 4.06 -18.07
CA GLU A 111 -19.22 4.50 -18.39
C GLU A 111 -19.21 5.79 -19.24
N ILE A 112 -18.33 6.76 -18.91
CA ILE A 112 -18.23 8.04 -19.63
C ILE A 112 -17.62 7.84 -21.03
N LEU A 113 -16.59 7.01 -21.14
CA LEU A 113 -15.82 6.78 -22.37
C LEU A 113 -16.44 5.71 -23.27
N GLY A 114 -17.47 4.99 -22.79
CA GLY A 114 -18.06 3.85 -23.49
C GLY A 114 -17.08 2.69 -23.65
N SER A 115 -16.08 2.57 -22.78
CA SER A 115 -15.08 1.50 -22.85
C SER A 115 -15.58 0.24 -22.13
N SER A 116 -15.13 -0.92 -22.60
CA SER A 116 -15.42 -2.20 -21.95
C SER A 116 -14.56 -2.37 -20.70
N LEU A 117 -15.19 -2.47 -19.53
CA LEU A 117 -14.51 -2.90 -18.31
C LEU A 117 -14.48 -4.42 -18.24
N ASP A 118 -13.28 -4.96 -18.16
CA ASP A 118 -13.10 -6.35 -17.80
C ASP A 118 -13.28 -6.54 -16.29
N LEU A 119 -14.51 -6.89 -15.90
CA LEU A 119 -14.87 -7.17 -14.52
C LEU A 119 -14.11 -8.37 -13.95
N GLU A 120 -13.68 -9.31 -14.79
CA GLU A 120 -12.91 -10.49 -14.37
C GLU A 120 -11.49 -10.10 -13.97
N LEU A 121 -10.91 -9.07 -14.61
CA LEU A 121 -9.57 -8.56 -14.28
C LEU A 121 -9.55 -7.56 -13.12
N LEU A 122 -10.63 -6.81 -12.89
CA LEU A 122 -10.66 -5.74 -11.86
C LEU A 122 -10.38 -6.26 -10.44
N GLY A 123 -10.99 -7.40 -10.07
CA GLY A 123 -10.79 -8.00 -8.76
C GLY A 123 -9.33 -8.41 -8.51
N PRO A 124 -8.73 -9.23 -9.40
CA PRO A 124 -7.32 -9.60 -9.35
C PRO A 124 -6.37 -8.40 -9.34
N LEU A 125 -6.62 -7.39 -10.17
CA LEU A 125 -5.79 -6.18 -10.21
C LEU A 125 -5.87 -5.36 -8.92
N ALA A 126 -7.07 -5.20 -8.35
CA ALA A 126 -7.23 -4.51 -7.07
C ALA A 126 -6.53 -5.26 -5.93
N VAL A 127 -6.74 -6.57 -5.83
CA VAL A 127 -6.11 -7.40 -4.78
C VAL A 127 -4.59 -7.48 -4.97
N GLY A 128 -4.11 -7.66 -6.20
CA GLY A 128 -2.70 -7.64 -6.54
C GLY A 128 -2.06 -6.29 -6.20
N GLY A 129 -2.75 -5.19 -6.50
CA GLY A 129 -2.33 -3.84 -6.14
C GLY A 129 -2.23 -3.67 -4.62
N ILE A 130 -3.24 -4.11 -3.86
CA ILE A 130 -3.24 -4.08 -2.38
C ILE A 130 -2.10 -4.92 -1.80
N ALA A 131 -1.88 -6.11 -2.35
CA ALA A 131 -0.80 -7.01 -1.92
C ALA A 131 0.58 -6.37 -2.15
N LEU A 132 0.84 -5.87 -3.36
CA LEU A 132 2.11 -5.21 -3.68
C LEU A 132 2.33 -3.94 -2.85
N ALA A 133 1.29 -3.10 -2.74
CA ALA A 133 1.26 -1.96 -1.84
C ALA A 133 1.66 -2.34 -0.40
N GLY A 134 1.04 -3.39 0.12
CA GLY A 134 1.33 -3.91 1.45
C GLY A 134 2.73 -4.44 1.62
N LEU A 135 3.30 -5.08 0.60
CA LEU A 135 4.71 -5.50 0.60
C LEU A 135 5.67 -4.30 0.66
N VAL A 136 5.39 -3.23 -0.08
CA VAL A 136 6.16 -1.97 0.03
C VAL A 136 6.10 -1.43 1.46
N MET A 137 4.92 -1.40 2.07
CA MET A 137 4.75 -0.97 3.45
C MET A 137 5.53 -1.85 4.45
N CYS A 138 5.58 -3.16 4.22
CA CYS A 138 6.35 -4.10 5.04
C CYS A 138 7.86 -3.85 5.01
N VAL A 139 8.39 -3.18 3.99
CA VAL A 139 9.80 -2.76 3.98
C VAL A 139 9.97 -1.38 4.63
N GLN A 140 9.03 -0.45 4.38
CA GLN A 140 9.13 0.93 4.88
C GLN A 140 8.89 1.05 6.39
N LEU A 141 7.87 0.37 6.93
CA LEU A 141 7.43 0.52 8.32
C LEU A 141 8.49 0.15 9.36
N PRO A 142 9.24 -0.97 9.24
CA PRO A 142 10.33 -1.29 10.17
C PRO A 142 11.38 -0.19 10.25
N VAL A 143 11.73 0.41 9.11
CA VAL A 143 12.71 1.50 9.03
C VAL A 143 12.17 2.73 9.75
N PHE A 144 10.91 3.10 9.51
CA PHE A 144 10.29 4.23 10.21
C PHE A 144 10.29 4.05 11.73
N PHE A 145 9.96 2.85 12.21
CA PHE A 145 10.00 2.54 13.63
C PHE A 145 11.41 2.57 14.23
N ALA A 146 12.42 2.16 13.46
CA ALA A 146 13.82 2.14 13.89
C ALA A 146 14.44 3.53 14.01
N VAL A 147 14.31 4.39 12.99
CA VAL A 147 15.09 5.64 12.90
C VAL A 147 14.26 6.93 12.89
N GLY A 148 12.93 6.84 12.86
CA GLY A 148 12.04 7.99 12.74
C GLY A 148 11.85 8.47 11.30
N PHE A 149 10.85 9.30 11.07
CA PHE A 149 10.43 9.68 9.71
C PHE A 149 11.48 10.51 8.99
N THR A 150 12.02 11.53 9.66
CA THR A 150 12.98 12.47 9.06
C THR A 150 14.23 11.76 8.52
N ARG A 151 14.73 10.74 9.24
CA ARG A 151 15.90 9.94 8.82
C ARG A 151 15.55 8.81 7.86
N ALA A 152 14.35 8.25 7.94
CA ALA A 152 13.89 7.16 7.07
C ALA A 152 13.46 7.61 5.66
N ARG A 153 13.17 8.91 5.47
CA ARG A 153 12.64 9.45 4.20
C ARG A 153 13.45 9.03 2.95
N PRO A 154 14.78 9.19 2.85
CA PRO A 154 15.52 8.72 1.68
C PRO A 154 15.50 7.19 1.53
N ILE A 155 15.47 6.46 2.66
CA ILE A 155 15.44 4.98 2.68
C ILE A 155 14.11 4.44 2.12
N THR A 156 13.01 5.18 2.24
CA THR A 156 11.73 4.74 1.67
C THR A 156 11.69 4.68 0.15
N PHE A 157 12.45 5.53 -0.55
CA PHE A 157 12.60 5.42 -2.00
C PHE A 157 13.45 4.21 -2.39
N LEU A 158 14.49 3.91 -1.60
CA LEU A 158 15.27 2.69 -1.77
C LEU A 158 14.42 1.44 -1.52
N ALA A 159 13.55 1.44 -0.50
CA ALA A 159 12.63 0.35 -0.23
C ALA A 159 11.68 0.07 -1.41
N LEU A 160 11.10 1.12 -2.00
CA LEU A 160 10.29 1.00 -3.21
C LEU A 160 11.11 0.42 -4.37
N ALA A 161 12.32 0.96 -4.60
CA ALA A 161 13.21 0.48 -5.65
C ALA A 161 13.58 -1.01 -5.47
N LEU A 162 13.83 -1.46 -4.24
CA LEU A 162 14.14 -2.86 -3.94
C LEU A 162 12.96 -3.79 -4.20
N VAL A 163 11.74 -3.39 -3.84
CA VAL A 163 10.53 -4.19 -4.13
C VAL A 163 10.31 -4.29 -5.64
N VAL A 164 10.44 -3.18 -6.37
CA VAL A 164 10.34 -3.17 -7.83
C VAL A 164 11.44 -4.03 -8.46
N ALA A 165 12.69 -3.89 -8.00
CA ALA A 165 13.80 -4.69 -8.48
C ALA A 165 13.59 -6.18 -8.21
N ALA A 166 13.08 -6.55 -7.03
CA ALA A 166 12.77 -7.95 -6.72
C ALA A 166 11.65 -8.52 -7.61
N PHE A 167 10.67 -7.69 -7.98
CA PHE A 167 9.61 -8.09 -8.90
C PHE A 167 10.10 -8.25 -10.34
N LEU A 168 11.00 -7.37 -10.80
CA LEU A 168 11.55 -7.40 -12.16
C LEU A 168 12.74 -8.35 -12.33
N ALA A 169 13.46 -8.68 -11.26
CA ALA A 169 14.68 -9.49 -11.30
C ALA A 169 14.50 -10.84 -12.00
N PRO A 170 13.41 -11.62 -11.78
CA PRO A 170 13.21 -12.87 -12.50
C PRO A 170 13.15 -12.68 -14.01
N ALA A 171 12.48 -11.63 -14.49
CA ALA A 171 12.36 -11.33 -15.92
C ALA A 171 13.70 -10.90 -16.54
N LEU A 172 14.54 -10.20 -15.78
CA LEU A 172 15.84 -9.69 -16.23
C LEU A 172 16.95 -10.75 -16.16
N LEU A 173 16.94 -11.59 -15.11
CA LEU A 173 18.03 -12.53 -14.82
C LEU A 173 17.78 -13.92 -15.42
N SER A 174 16.51 -14.30 -15.58
CA SER A 174 16.12 -15.64 -16.01
C SER A 174 14.80 -15.59 -16.78
N PRO A 175 14.81 -15.18 -18.06
CA PRO A 175 13.60 -15.06 -18.87
C PRO A 175 12.76 -16.34 -18.91
N GLU A 176 13.40 -17.52 -18.87
CA GLU A 176 12.73 -18.81 -18.81
C GLU A 176 11.92 -19.00 -17.51
N LEU A 177 12.48 -18.61 -16.36
CA LEU A 177 11.78 -18.65 -15.07
C LEU A 177 10.60 -17.68 -15.06
N ALA A 178 10.79 -16.48 -15.64
CA ALA A 178 9.72 -15.50 -15.76
C ALA A 178 8.60 -15.97 -16.68
N ALA A 179 8.94 -16.60 -17.80
CA ALA A 179 7.98 -17.21 -18.71
C ALA A 179 7.20 -18.34 -18.02
N ALA A 180 7.89 -19.25 -17.33
CA ALA A 180 7.24 -20.32 -16.57
C ALA A 180 6.33 -19.78 -15.46
N ALA A 181 6.73 -18.71 -14.77
CA ALA A 181 5.89 -18.04 -13.78
C ALA A 181 4.66 -17.40 -14.43
N LEU A 182 4.80 -16.74 -15.58
CA LEU A 182 3.70 -16.16 -16.33
C LEU A 182 2.72 -17.21 -16.84
N GLU A 183 3.21 -18.33 -17.36
CA GLU A 183 2.37 -19.46 -17.80
C GLU A 183 1.60 -20.05 -16.62
N TRP A 184 2.25 -20.21 -15.47
CA TRP A 184 1.60 -20.67 -14.26
C TRP A 184 0.51 -19.69 -13.78
N VAL A 185 0.79 -18.38 -13.82
CA VAL A 185 -0.18 -17.33 -13.48
C VAL A 185 -1.34 -17.35 -14.47
N ALA A 186 -1.08 -17.48 -15.77
CA ALA A 186 -2.10 -17.53 -16.81
C ALA A 186 -3.00 -18.78 -16.72
N GLY A 187 -2.45 -19.90 -16.25
CA GLY A 187 -3.22 -21.14 -16.02
C GLY A 187 -3.95 -21.21 -14.68
N ALA A 188 -3.65 -20.30 -13.74
CA ALA A 188 -4.27 -20.28 -12.42
C ALA A 188 -5.59 -19.52 -12.42
N SER A 189 -6.58 -20.02 -11.67
CA SER A 189 -7.82 -19.27 -11.49
C SER A 189 -7.58 -17.96 -10.74
N ALA A 190 -8.29 -16.89 -11.13
CA ALA A 190 -8.26 -15.59 -10.48
C ALA A 190 -8.43 -15.68 -8.95
N GLY A 191 -9.36 -16.52 -8.48
CA GLY A 191 -9.60 -16.72 -7.05
C GLY A 191 -8.40 -17.30 -6.29
N ILE A 192 -7.68 -18.26 -6.88
CA ILE A 192 -6.46 -18.84 -6.28
C ILE A 192 -5.36 -17.79 -6.21
N LEU A 193 -5.16 -17.00 -7.27
CA LEU A 193 -4.15 -15.94 -7.29
C LEU A 193 -4.42 -14.87 -6.24
N MET A 194 -5.68 -14.44 -6.11
CA MET A 194 -6.10 -13.48 -5.07
C MET A 194 -5.85 -14.04 -3.67
N LEU A 195 -6.20 -15.31 -3.41
CA LEU A 195 -5.96 -15.96 -2.12
C LEU A 195 -4.47 -16.00 -1.78
N LEU A 196 -3.63 -16.40 -2.74
CA LEU A 196 -2.18 -16.46 -2.56
C LEU A 196 -1.60 -15.06 -2.31
N ALA A 197 -2.03 -14.05 -3.05
CA ALA A 197 -1.60 -12.67 -2.86
C ALA A 197 -1.93 -12.16 -1.44
N LEU A 198 -3.15 -12.44 -0.95
CA LEU A 198 -3.56 -12.10 0.41
C LEU A 198 -2.80 -12.89 1.48
N LEU A 199 -2.52 -14.17 1.23
CA LEU A 199 -1.73 -15.01 2.14
C LEU A 199 -0.29 -14.49 2.27
N VAL A 200 0.37 -14.22 1.14
CA VAL A 200 1.71 -13.64 1.10
C VAL A 200 1.73 -12.31 1.83
N LEU A 201 0.74 -11.46 1.58
CA LEU A 201 0.60 -10.18 2.28
C LEU A 201 0.45 -10.38 3.80
N ALA A 202 -0.42 -11.29 4.24
CA ALA A 202 -0.66 -11.54 5.66
C ALA A 202 0.60 -12.02 6.38
N VAL A 203 1.36 -12.94 5.76
CA VAL A 203 2.63 -13.44 6.29
C VAL A 203 3.67 -12.32 6.35
N ALA A 204 3.79 -11.52 5.28
CA ALA A 204 4.73 -10.39 5.22
C ALA A 204 4.41 -9.33 6.29
N VAL A 205 3.13 -8.98 6.46
CA VAL A 205 2.67 -8.02 7.49
C VAL A 205 2.99 -8.55 8.88
N ALA A 206 2.71 -9.82 9.17
CA ALA A 206 2.98 -10.40 10.49
C ALA A 206 4.49 -10.41 10.80
N GLY A 207 5.31 -10.85 9.85
CA GLY A 207 6.77 -10.86 9.99
C GLY A 207 7.33 -9.44 10.16
N SER A 208 6.89 -8.51 9.32
CA SER A 208 7.36 -7.13 9.35
C SER A 208 6.93 -6.38 10.61
N ALA A 209 5.70 -6.61 11.09
CA ALA A 209 5.23 -6.07 12.36
C ALA A 209 6.07 -6.61 13.53
N ALA A 210 6.38 -7.90 13.55
CA ALA A 210 7.24 -8.49 14.60
C ALA A 210 8.64 -7.85 14.62
N VAL A 211 9.24 -7.62 13.44
CA VAL A 211 10.51 -6.90 13.31
C VAL A 211 10.38 -5.46 13.80
N SER A 212 9.32 -4.77 13.38
CA SER A 212 9.03 -3.39 13.78
C SER A 212 8.89 -3.23 15.29
N VAL A 213 8.23 -4.17 15.98
CA VAL A 213 8.12 -4.18 17.45
C VAL A 213 9.50 -4.29 18.10
N ARG A 214 10.36 -5.17 17.60
CA ARG A 214 11.73 -5.33 18.13
C ARG A 214 12.57 -4.08 17.92
N LEU A 215 12.49 -3.46 16.75
CA LEU A 215 13.22 -2.23 16.43
C LEU A 215 12.71 -1.06 17.26
N TYR A 216 11.39 -0.91 17.39
CA TYR A 216 10.80 0.14 18.20
C TYR A 216 11.10 -0.04 19.70
N ALA A 217 11.22 -1.28 20.19
CA ALA A 217 11.63 -1.57 21.57
C ALA A 217 13.07 -1.14 21.89
N ARG A 218 13.96 -1.07 20.89
CA ARG A 218 15.37 -0.67 21.06
C ARG A 218 15.59 0.84 20.93
N ARG A 219 14.56 1.58 20.53
CA ARG A 219 14.64 3.02 20.34
C ARG A 219 14.44 3.72 21.69
N ASP A 220 15.43 4.52 22.07
CA ASP A 220 15.32 5.46 23.17
C ASP A 220 14.50 6.67 22.67
N LEU A 221 13.42 6.99 23.39
CA LEU A 221 12.47 8.06 23.08
C LEU A 221 12.69 9.26 24.00
#